data_AF-A0A2T0BHC7-F1
#
_entry.id   AF-A0A2T0BHC7-F1
#
_cell.length_a   1.000
_cell.length_b   1.000
_cell.length_c   1.000
_cell.angle_alpha   90.00
_cell.angle_beta   90.00
_cell.angle_gamma   90.00
#
_symmetry.space_group_name_H-M   'P 1'
#
loop_
_entity.id
_entity.type
_entity.pdbx_description
1 polymer ?
#
loop_
_entity_poly.entity_id
_entity_poly.type
_entity_poly.pdbx_seq_one_letter_code
_entity_poly.pdbx_strand_id
1 'polypeptide(L)' 'MKIIGIILIIVGAIGIIVGCVTYKGTGIAATIGSLTGLISGIGFILADKKIELLSNNKDS' A
#
# COMPACT_ATOMS: atom_id res chain seq x y z
N MET A 1 11.90 -4.20 2.27
CA MET A 1 10.45 -4.13 2.00
C MET A 1 9.94 -2.70 1.76
N LYS A 2 10.59 -1.67 2.32
CA LYS A 2 10.23 -0.25 2.14
C LYS A 2 9.88 0.23 0.71
N ILE A 3 10.67 -0.14 -0.31
CA ILE A 3 10.43 0.27 -1.72
C ILE A 3 9.05 -0.19 -2.22
N ILE A 4 8.67 -1.43 -1.93
CA ILE A 4 7.41 -2.02 -2.39
C ILE A 4 6.22 -1.30 -1.74
N GLY A 5 6.34 -0.96 -0.45
CA GLY A 5 5.32 -0.19 0.26
C GLY A 5 5.10 1.19 -0.34
N ILE A 6 6.17 1.91 -0.69
CA ILE A 6 6.09 3.22 -1.33
C ILE A 6 5.43 3.15 -2.71
N ILE A 7 5.81 2.15 -3.54
CA ILE A 7 5.20 1.94 -4.85
C ILE A 7 3.69 1.68 -4.71
N LEU A 8 3.28 0.84 -3.75
CA LEU A 8 1.87 0.57 -3.50
C LEU A 8 1.08 1.82 -3.08
N ILE A 9 1.67 2.69 -2.28
CA ILE A 9 1.03 3.95 -1.88
C ILE A 9 0.83 4.86 -3.10
N ILE A 10 1.83 4.99 -3.96
CA ILE A 10 1.76 5.82 -5.18
C ILE A 10 0.68 5.27 -6.13
N VAL A 11 0.68 3.95 -6.37
CA VAL A 11 -0.31 3.30 -7.23
C VAL A 11 -1.72 3.45 -6.65
N GLY A 12 -1.89 3.29 -5.34
CA GLY A 12 -3.17 3.50 -4.67
C GLY A 12 -3.66 4.95 -4.77
N ALA A 13 -2.78 5.94 -4.62
CA ALA A 13 -3.15 7.35 -4.77
C ALA A 13 -3.62 7.67 -6.20
N ILE A 14 -2.91 7.18 -7.21
CA ILE A 14 -3.29 7.34 -8.62
C ILE A 14 -4.63 6.64 -8.89
N GLY A 15 -4.80 5.42 -8.36
CA GLY A 15 -6.01 4.64 -8.56
C GLY A 15 -7.27 5.29 -7.95
N ILE A 16 -7.16 6.02 -6.83
CA ILE A 16 -8.27 6.82 -6.28
C ILE A 16 -8.66 7.94 -7.25
N ILE A 17 -7.68 8.66 -7.81
CA ILE A 17 -7.94 9.73 -8.79
C ILE A 17 -8.65 9.14 -10.02
N VAL A 18 -8.16 8.01 -10.54
CA VAL A 18 -8.79 7.32 -11.68
C VAL A 18 -10.20 6.85 -11.34
N GLY A 19 -10.42 6.31 -10.15
CA GLY A 19 -11.72 5.85 -9.67
C GLY A 19 -12.74 6.97 -9.51
N CYS A 20 -12.31 8.17 -9.09
CA CYS A 20 -13.15 9.37 -9.03
C CYS A 20 -13.54 9.87 -10.43
N VAL A 21 -12.67 9.72 -11.43
CA VAL A 21 -12.94 10.15 -12.81
C VAL A 21 -13.80 9.13 -13.58
N THR A 22 -13.71 7.84 -13.25
CA THR A 22 -14.54 6.80 -13.86
C THR A 22 -15.93 6.73 -13.23
N TYR A 23 -16.85 7.56 -13.72
CA TYR A 23 -18.24 7.59 -13.29
C TYR A 23 -19.04 6.42 -13.90
N LYS A 24 -18.98 5.24 -13.26
CA LYS A 24 -19.83 4.04 -13.47
C LYS A 24 -19.39 2.94 -12.47
N GLY A 25 -20.04 1.77 -12.48
CA GLY A 25 -19.75 0.66 -11.57
C GLY A 25 -18.28 0.20 -11.50
N THR A 26 -17.45 0.56 -12.48
CA THR A 26 -16.00 0.33 -12.48
C THR A 26 -15.23 1.25 -11.54
N GLY A 27 -15.73 2.46 -11.24
CA GLY A 27 -15.09 3.40 -10.31
C GLY A 27 -15.05 2.87 -8.88
N ILE A 28 -16.07 2.11 -8.46
CA ILE A 28 -16.11 1.46 -7.14
C ILE A 28 -15.02 0.38 -7.05
N ALA A 29 -14.87 -0.45 -8.09
CA ALA A 29 -13.83 -1.47 -8.14
C ALA A 29 -12.42 -0.85 -8.10
N ALA A 30 -12.20 0.23 -8.87
CA ALA A 30 -10.95 0.99 -8.85
C ALA A 30 -10.68 1.58 -7.46
N THR A 31 -11.70 2.10 -6.79
CA THR A 31 -11.58 2.68 -5.44
C THR A 31 -11.23 1.60 -4.41
N ILE A 32 -11.91 0.45 -4.44
CA ILE A 32 -11.61 -0.68 -3.53
C ILE A 32 -10.19 -1.19 -3.76
N GLY A 33 -9.79 -1.43 -5.01
CA GLY A 33 -8.43 -1.87 -5.34
C GLY A 33 -7.37 -0.87 -4.88
N SER A 34 -7.65 0.43 -5.01
CA SER A 34 -6.77 1.50 -4.55
C SER A 34 -6.68 1.55 -3.03
N LEU A 35 -7.80 1.40 -2.33
CA LEU A 35 -7.84 1.37 -0.88
C LEU A 35 -7.06 0.15 -0.33
N THR A 36 -7.22 -1.01 -0.94
CA THR A 36 -6.43 -2.22 -0.63
C THR A 36 -4.95 -1.99 -0.88
N GLY A 37 -4.58 -1.32 -1.98
CA GLY A 37 -3.20 -0.95 -2.29
C GLY A 37 -2.58 -0.02 -1.24
N LEU A 38 -3.30 0.99 -0.79
CA LEU A 38 -2.87 1.91 0.26
C LEU A 38 -2.65 1.18 1.61
N ILE A 39 -3.63 0.36 2.03
CA ILE A 39 -3.57 -0.40 3.28
C ILE A 39 -2.42 -1.40 3.26
N SER A 40 -2.24 -2.12 2.14
CA SER A 40 -1.13 -3.05 1.96
C SER A 40 0.21 -2.33 1.94
N GLY A 41 0.32 -1.16 1.29
CA GLY A 41 1.55 -0.36 1.26
C GLY A 41 1.99 0.10 2.65
N ILE A 42 1.04 0.56 3.48
CA ILE A 42 1.31 0.91 4.89
C ILE A 42 1.74 -0.32 5.68
N GLY A 43 1.02 -1.45 5.53
CA GLY A 43 1.35 -2.71 6.19
C GLY A 43 2.76 -3.21 5.85
N PHE A 44 3.19 -3.04 4.60
CA PHE A 44 4.52 -3.42 4.14
C PHE A 44 5.63 -2.58 4.78
N ILE A 45 5.39 -1.28 5.02
CA ILE A 45 6.32 -0.38 5.73
C ILE A 45 6.41 -0.74 7.22
N LEU A 46 5.28 -1.07 7.85
CA LEU A 46 5.27 -1.51 9.25
C LEU A 46 5.97 -2.86 9.42
N ALA A 47 5.76 -3.79 8.49
CA ALA A 47 6.41 -5.10 8.46
C ALA A 47 7.93 -4.96 8.29
N ASP A 48 8.39 -4.08 7.40
CA ASP A 48 9.82 -3.76 7.20
C ASP A 48 10.49 -3.38 8.51
N LYS A 49 9.90 -2.43 9.26
CA LYS A 49 10.40 -2.02 10.59
C LYS A 49 10.40 -3.16 11.60
N LYS A 50 9.33 -3.96 11.64
CA LYS A 50 9.21 -5.06 12.60
C LYS A 50 10.24 -6.17 12.32
N ILE A 51 10.51 -6.45 11.05
CA ILE A 51 11.53 -7.43 10.64
C ILE A 51 12.93 -6.91 10.96
N GLU A 52 13.20 -5.63 10.72
CA GLU A 52 14.48 -4.99 11.07
C GLU A 52 14.77 -5.09 12.59
N LEU A 53 13.78 -4.80 13.44
CA LEU A 53 13.91 -4.91 14.89
C LEU A 53 14.14 -6.35 15.37
N LEU A 54 13.45 -7.32 14.76
CA LEU A 54 13.62 -8.75 15.07
C LEU A 54 14.97 -9.28 14.62
N SER A 55 15.51 -8.78 13.50
CA SER A 55 16.85 -9.12 13.05
C SER A 55 17.89 -8.64 14.08
N ASN A 56 17.79 -7.39 14.53
CA ASN A 56 18.76 -6.81 15.47
C ASN A 56 18.74 -7.45 16.88
N ASN A 57 17.61 -8.00 17.32
CA ASN A 57 17.51 -8.69 18.60
C ASN A 57 18.08 -10.11 18.60
N LYS A 58 18.37 -10.68 17.42
CA LYS A 58 18.89 -12.05 17.30
C LYS A 58 20.42 -12.10 17.44
N ASP A 59 21.08 -10.96 17.29
CA ASP A 59 22.54 -10.80 17.34
C ASP A 59 23.04 -10.24 18.68
N SER A 60 22.17 -10.13 19.71
CA SER A 60 22.49 -9.66 21.06
C SER A 60 22.27 -10.72 22.12
#